data_AF-A0A9Q1KST8-F1
#
_entry.id   AF-A0A9Q1KST8-F1
#
_cell.length_a   1.000
_cell.length_b   1.000
_cell.length_c   1.000
_cell.angle_alpha   90.00
_cell.angle_beta   90.00
_cell.angle_gamma   90.00
#
_symmetry.space_group_name_H-M   'P 1'
#
loop_
_entity.id
_entity.type
_entity.pdbx_description
1 polymer ?
#
loop_
_entity_poly.entity_id
_entity_poly.type
_entity_poly.pdbx_seq_one_letter_code
_entity_poly.pdbx_strand_id
1 'polypeptide(L)'
;MFLNMCSMFPKSTHETFAQKLYQTFQKNKRFRKPKLSRTDFTISHYAGEVTYQADQFLDKNKDYVVAEHQALLTAAKCPFVAALFPPLPEDSSKSSKFSSIGSRFKLQLQSLMETLSATEPHYIRCVKPNNVLKPAIFENVNVIQQLRCGVRCPGGNQDKLCCYPTRRHSMSSCCVLGFLRQKF
;
A
#
# COMPACT_ATOMS: atom_id res chain seq x y z
N MET A 1 -10.82 -7.87 -0.13
CA MET A 1 -11.98 -8.80 -0.15
C MET A 1 -13.28 -8.05 -0.46
N PHE A 2 -13.65 -7.01 0.29
CA PHE A 2 -14.88 -6.22 0.02
C PHE A 2 -14.92 -5.58 -1.38
N LEU A 3 -13.81 -4.98 -1.82
CA LEU A 3 -13.66 -4.40 -3.15
C LEU A 3 -13.86 -5.44 -4.27
N ASN A 4 -13.26 -6.62 -4.11
CA ASN A 4 -13.35 -7.71 -5.09
C ASN A 4 -14.79 -8.19 -5.23
N MET A 5 -15.49 -8.37 -4.10
CA MET A 5 -16.89 -8.77 -4.10
C MET A 5 -17.76 -7.75 -4.84
N CYS A 6 -17.56 -6.44 -4.57
CA CYS A 6 -18.31 -5.38 -5.26
C CYS A 6 -17.93 -5.21 -6.73
N SER A 7 -16.71 -5.57 -7.13
CA SER A 7 -16.25 -5.50 -8.53
C SER A 7 -16.83 -6.61 -9.40
N MET A 8 -17.26 -7.72 -8.80
CA MET A 8 -17.88 -8.86 -9.51
C MET A 8 -19.36 -8.64 -9.85
N PHE A 9 -20.06 -7.74 -9.14
CA PHE A 9 -21.47 -7.48 -9.43
C PHE A 9 -21.61 -6.51 -10.62
N PRO A 10 -22.27 -6.91 -11.72
CA PRO A 10 -22.35 -6.10 -12.94
C PRO A 10 -23.10 -4.78 -12.77
N LYS A 11 -23.94 -4.64 -11.73
CA LYS A 11 -24.71 -3.42 -11.41
C LYS A 11 -24.10 -2.58 -10.27
N SER A 12 -22.90 -2.92 -9.82
CA SER A 12 -22.26 -2.20 -8.70
C SER A 12 -21.65 -0.88 -9.18
N THR A 13 -22.13 0.22 -8.64
CA THR A 13 -21.56 1.57 -8.84
C THR A 13 -20.67 1.96 -7.68
N HIS A 14 -19.80 2.95 -7.89
CA HIS A 14 -18.94 3.52 -6.84
C HIS A 14 -19.75 4.05 -5.64
N GLU A 15 -20.97 4.56 -5.88
CA GLU A 15 -21.89 4.99 -4.82
C GLU A 15 -22.37 3.81 -3.96
N THR A 16 -22.83 2.72 -4.60
CA THR A 16 -23.25 1.52 -3.86
C THR A 16 -22.11 0.89 -3.08
N PHE A 17 -20.89 0.95 -3.63
CA PHE A 17 -19.67 0.52 -2.95
C PHE A 17 -19.38 1.37 -1.70
N ALA A 18 -19.41 2.71 -1.83
CA ALA A 18 -19.19 3.63 -0.72
C ALA A 18 -20.22 3.44 0.40
N GLN A 19 -21.51 3.31 0.05
CA GLN A 19 -22.57 3.08 1.05
C GLN A 19 -22.35 1.78 1.83
N LYS A 20 -22.02 0.68 1.13
CA LYS A 20 -21.74 -0.59 1.82
C LYS A 20 -20.48 -0.53 2.67
N LEU A 21 -19.45 0.21 2.25
CA LEU A 21 -18.26 0.45 3.09
C LEU A 21 -18.65 1.18 4.39
N TYR A 22 -19.47 2.22 4.30
CA TYR A 22 -19.91 2.96 5.48
C TYR A 22 -20.71 2.08 6.45
N GLN A 23 -21.59 1.22 5.94
CA GLN A 23 -22.37 0.29 6.77
C GLN A 23 -21.48 -0.76 7.44
N THR A 24 -20.53 -1.33 6.69
CA THR A 24 -19.69 -2.43 7.18
C THR A 24 -18.66 -1.96 8.21
N PHE A 25 -18.08 -0.78 7.99
CA PHE A 25 -16.95 -0.28 8.79
C PHE A 25 -17.31 0.88 9.73
N GLN A 26 -18.60 1.15 9.96
CA GLN A 26 -19.05 2.25 10.82
C GLN A 26 -18.43 2.26 12.22
N LYS A 27 -18.22 1.07 12.80
CA LYS A 27 -17.68 0.89 14.16
C LYS A 27 -16.15 0.90 14.21
N ASN A 28 -15.47 0.91 13.06
CA ASN A 28 -14.02 0.79 13.01
C ASN A 28 -13.36 2.17 13.19
N LYS A 29 -12.53 2.32 14.24
CA LYS A 29 -11.80 3.57 14.54
C LYS A 29 -10.87 4.03 13.42
N ARG A 30 -10.44 3.14 12.52
CA ARG A 30 -9.54 3.46 11.39
C ARG A 30 -10.28 3.84 10.10
N PHE A 31 -11.60 3.84 10.12
CA PHE A 31 -12.42 4.17 8.97
C PHE A 31 -13.33 5.35 9.30
N ARG A 32 -13.36 6.35 8.43
CA ARG A 32 -14.13 7.57 8.65
C ARG A 32 -14.88 7.98 7.39
N LYS A 33 -16.13 8.39 7.56
CA LYS A 33 -16.94 8.98 6.50
C LYS A 33 -16.61 10.48 6.37
N PRO A 34 -16.21 10.96 5.18
CA PRO A 34 -16.05 12.39 4.91
C PRO A 34 -17.36 13.14 5.09
N LYS A 35 -17.30 14.40 5.55
CA LYS A 35 -18.51 15.22 5.77
C LYS A 35 -19.06 15.81 4.47
N LEU A 36 -18.18 16.17 3.52
CA LEU A 36 -18.56 16.89 2.30
C LEU A 36 -18.91 15.97 1.13
N SER A 37 -18.29 14.80 1.04
CA SER A 37 -18.47 13.87 -0.07
C SER A 37 -19.31 12.66 0.34
N ARG A 38 -20.22 12.25 -0.55
CA ARG A 38 -21.10 11.09 -0.35
C ARG A 38 -20.51 9.78 -0.87
N THR A 39 -19.45 9.87 -1.67
CA THR A 39 -18.80 8.74 -2.35
C THR A 39 -17.42 8.44 -1.80
N ASP A 40 -16.73 9.42 -1.22
CA ASP A 40 -15.34 9.26 -0.79
C ASP A 40 -15.24 8.59 0.58
N PHE A 41 -14.12 7.95 0.87
CA PHE A 41 -13.91 7.33 2.17
C PHE A 41 -12.53 7.68 2.72
N THR A 42 -12.44 7.86 4.03
CA THR A 42 -11.18 8.19 4.71
C THR A 42 -10.69 6.99 5.50
N ILE A 43 -9.42 6.65 5.31
CA ILE A 43 -8.72 5.64 6.12
C ILE A 43 -7.67 6.35 6.97
N SER A 44 -7.70 6.10 8.27
CA SER A 44 -6.68 6.58 9.21
C SER A 44 -5.50 5.61 9.18
N HIS A 45 -4.50 5.92 8.35
CA HIS A 45 -3.24 5.18 8.28
C HIS A 45 -2.31 5.58 9.43
N TYR A 46 -1.22 4.82 9.61
CA TYR A 46 -0.17 5.16 10.59
C TYR A 46 0.46 6.54 10.31
N ALA A 47 0.47 6.96 9.04
CA ALA A 47 1.02 8.22 8.58
C ALA A 47 0.03 9.40 8.61
N GLY A 48 -1.25 9.16 8.95
CA GLY A 48 -2.31 10.16 8.94
C GLY A 48 -3.58 9.69 8.25
N GLU A 49 -4.60 10.56 8.25
CA GLU A 49 -5.85 10.33 7.54
C GLU A 49 -5.66 10.60 6.04
N VAL A 50 -6.05 9.64 5.20
CA VAL A 50 -6.03 9.77 3.74
C VAL A 50 -7.44 9.55 3.23
N THR A 51 -7.97 10.52 2.50
CA THR A 51 -9.27 10.43 1.83
C THR A 51 -9.07 9.91 0.41
N TYR A 52 -9.78 8.84 0.08
CA TYR A 52 -9.78 8.21 -1.23
C TYR A 52 -11.08 8.53 -1.94
N GLN A 53 -10.97 8.90 -3.21
CA GLN A 53 -12.10 9.04 -4.10
C GLN A 53 -12.52 7.65 -4.59
N ALA A 54 -13.79 7.30 -4.40
CA ALA A 54 -14.31 6.00 -4.83
C ALA A 54 -14.61 5.94 -6.33
N ASP A 55 -14.53 7.07 -7.03
CA ASP A 55 -14.72 7.11 -8.47
C ASP A 55 -13.66 6.26 -9.20
N GLN A 56 -14.10 5.51 -10.21
CA GLN A 56 -13.32 4.53 -10.97
C GLN A 56 -12.61 3.43 -10.14
N PHE A 57 -12.84 3.35 -8.82
CA PHE A 57 -12.11 2.44 -7.93
C PHE A 57 -12.44 0.97 -8.24
N LEU A 58 -13.69 0.70 -8.67
CA LEU A 58 -14.13 -0.62 -9.11
C LEU A 58 -13.53 -1.00 -10.47
N ASP A 59 -13.52 -0.08 -11.43
CA ASP A 59 -13.04 -0.36 -12.78
C ASP A 59 -11.52 -0.58 -12.80
N LYS A 60 -10.77 0.23 -12.03
CA LYS A 60 -9.34 0.01 -11.80
C LYS A 60 -9.03 -1.34 -11.17
N ASN A 61 -9.97 -1.96 -10.45
CA ASN A 61 -9.75 -3.24 -9.78
C ASN A 61 -10.12 -4.45 -10.65
N LYS A 62 -10.87 -4.26 -11.74
CA LYS A 62 -11.38 -5.35 -12.58
C LYS A 62 -10.33 -6.05 -13.45
N ASP A 63 -9.13 -5.47 -13.61
CA ASP A 63 -8.00 -6.04 -14.37
C ASP A 63 -8.44 -6.77 -15.64
N TYR A 64 -9.23 -6.08 -16.48
CA TYR A 64 -9.87 -6.69 -17.64
C TYR A 64 -8.83 -6.92 -18.75
N VAL A 65 -8.16 -8.07 -18.70
CA VAL A 65 -7.36 -8.59 -19.80
C VAL A 65 -8.21 -9.60 -20.56
N VAL A 66 -8.66 -9.20 -21.74
CA VAL A 66 -9.39 -10.04 -22.69
C VAL A 66 -8.46 -11.16 -23.15
N ALA A 67 -8.89 -12.41 -23.02
CA ALA A 67 -8.08 -13.57 -23.38
C ALA A 67 -7.66 -13.54 -24.86
N GLU A 68 -8.51 -12.99 -25.72
CA GLU A 68 -8.29 -12.80 -27.15
C GLU A 68 -7.14 -11.82 -27.44
N HIS A 69 -7.00 -10.73 -26.66
CA HIS A 69 -5.85 -9.83 -26.79
C HIS A 69 -4.55 -10.53 -26.40
N GLN A 70 -4.59 -11.36 -25.35
CA GLN A 70 -3.43 -12.13 -24.95
C GLN A 70 -3.04 -13.16 -26.03
N ALA A 71 -4.02 -13.90 -26.57
CA ALA A 71 -3.79 -14.86 -27.65
C ALA A 71 -3.18 -14.18 -28.90
N LEU A 72 -3.66 -12.98 -29.26
CA LEU A 72 -3.12 -12.20 -30.36
C LEU A 72 -1.65 -11.80 -30.12
N LEU A 73 -1.33 -11.35 -28.90
CA LEU A 73 0.03 -10.92 -28.54
C LEU A 73 1.00 -12.10 -28.47
N THR A 74 0.56 -13.27 -28.00
CA THR A 74 1.35 -14.51 -28.02
C THR A 74 1.56 -15.01 -29.46
N ALA A 75 0.58 -14.83 -30.36
CA ALA A 75 0.69 -15.19 -31.78
C ALA A 75 1.44 -14.14 -32.64
N ALA A 76 1.99 -13.09 -32.02
CA ALA A 76 2.69 -12.05 -32.74
C ALA A 76 3.93 -12.60 -33.46
N LYS A 77 4.12 -12.18 -34.72
CA LYS A 77 5.29 -12.59 -35.54
C LYS A 77 6.63 -12.11 -34.99
N CYS A 78 6.62 -11.10 -34.11
CA CYS A 78 7.83 -10.57 -33.47
C CYS A 78 8.16 -11.41 -32.23
N PRO A 79 9.30 -12.13 -32.20
CA PRO A 79 9.67 -12.99 -31.07
C PRO A 79 9.79 -12.23 -29.74
N PHE A 80 10.23 -10.97 -29.79
CA PHE A 80 10.31 -10.12 -28.60
C PHE A 80 8.92 -9.87 -27.99
N VAL A 81 7.91 -9.58 -28.82
CA VAL A 81 6.55 -9.32 -28.34
C VAL A 81 5.92 -10.59 -27.80
N ALA A 82 6.07 -11.73 -28.48
CA ALA A 82 5.56 -13.01 -28.00
C ALA A 82 6.21 -13.43 -26.66
N ALA A 83 7.51 -13.13 -26.46
CA ALA A 83 8.22 -13.43 -25.23
C ALA A 83 7.74 -12.62 -24.02
N LEU A 84 7.17 -11.43 -24.22
CA LEU A 84 6.62 -10.61 -23.14
C LEU A 84 5.29 -11.16 -22.58
N PHE A 85 4.57 -11.97 -23.38
CA PHE A 85 3.25 -12.50 -23.04
C PHE A 85 3.26 -14.03 -23.13
N PRO A 86 3.87 -14.72 -22.16
CA PRO A 86 3.87 -16.17 -22.14
C PRO A 86 2.44 -16.72 -22.01
N PRO A 87 2.16 -17.90 -22.61
CA PRO A 87 0.84 -18.52 -22.51
C PRO A 87 0.52 -18.84 -21.04
N LEU A 88 -0.73 -18.59 -20.64
CA LEU A 88 -1.21 -19.01 -19.33
C LEU A 88 -1.33 -20.54 -19.29
N PRO A 89 -1.04 -21.20 -18.15
CA PRO A 89 -1.29 -22.63 -18.00
C PRO A 89 -2.80 -22.93 -18.18
N GLU A 90 -3.13 -23.96 -18.97
CA GLU A 90 -4.49 -24.32 -19.41
C GLU A 90 -5.48 -24.75 -18.30
N ASP A 91 -5.08 -24.74 -17.04
CA ASP A 91 -5.88 -25.24 -15.90
C ASP A 91 -6.95 -24.26 -15.37
N SER A 92 -7.37 -23.26 -16.14
CA SER A 92 -8.39 -22.28 -15.71
C SER A 92 -9.83 -22.64 -16.09
N SER A 93 -10.10 -23.84 -16.59
CA SER A 93 -11.41 -24.24 -17.12
C SER A 93 -12.48 -24.62 -16.06
N LYS A 94 -12.18 -24.59 -14.74
CA LYS A 94 -13.19 -24.96 -13.71
C LYS A 94 -13.38 -24.03 -12.52
N SER A 95 -12.73 -22.87 -12.48
CA SER A 95 -13.22 -21.78 -11.63
C SER A 95 -12.72 -20.45 -12.14
N SER A 96 -13.57 -19.72 -12.85
CA SER A 96 -13.42 -18.29 -13.12
C SER A 96 -13.46 -17.52 -11.80
N LYS A 97 -12.44 -17.71 -10.96
CA LYS A 97 -12.20 -16.87 -9.78
C LYS A 97 -11.68 -15.56 -10.34
N PHE A 98 -12.58 -14.60 -10.47
CA PHE A 98 -12.25 -13.21 -10.79
C PHE A 98 -11.02 -12.77 -10.01
N SER A 99 -9.88 -12.67 -10.70
CA SER A 99 -8.60 -12.34 -10.09
C SER A 99 -8.38 -10.84 -10.21
N SER A 100 -8.92 -10.10 -9.25
CA SER A 100 -8.72 -8.65 -9.19
C SER A 100 -7.26 -8.28 -8.93
N ILE A 101 -6.86 -7.08 -9.35
CA ILE A 101 -5.55 -6.48 -8.99
C ILE A 101 -5.33 -6.51 -7.48
N GLY A 102 -6.36 -6.15 -6.69
CA GLY A 102 -6.27 -6.15 -5.24
C GLY A 102 -5.99 -7.53 -4.62
N SER A 103 -6.52 -8.62 -5.17
CA SER A 103 -6.20 -9.98 -4.69
C SER A 103 -4.79 -10.40 -5.06
N ARG A 104 -4.35 -10.13 -6.30
CA ARG A 104 -3.00 -10.47 -6.77
C ARG A 104 -1.95 -9.73 -5.95
N PHE A 105 -2.12 -8.42 -5.77
CA PHE A 105 -1.24 -7.59 -4.95
C PHE A 105 -1.17 -8.07 -3.51
N LYS A 106 -2.31 -8.44 -2.90
CA LYS A 106 -2.33 -8.97 -1.53
C LYS A 106 -1.51 -10.27 -1.41
N LEU A 107 -1.66 -11.20 -2.36
CA LEU A 107 -0.92 -12.47 -2.35
C LEU A 107 0.58 -12.25 -2.55
N GLN A 108 0.96 -11.39 -3.49
CA GLN A 108 2.36 -11.01 -3.71
C GLN A 108 2.97 -10.36 -2.47
N LEU A 109 2.24 -9.43 -1.82
CA LEU A 109 2.69 -8.79 -0.59
C LEU A 109 2.84 -9.80 0.55
N GLN A 110 1.91 -10.74 0.68
CA GLN A 110 2.01 -11.79 1.70
C GLN A 110 3.24 -12.67 1.49
N SER A 111 3.48 -13.16 0.27
CA SER A 111 4.66 -13.95 -0.06
C SER A 111 5.97 -13.19 0.19
N LEU A 112 5.99 -11.89 -0.14
CA LEU A 112 7.12 -11.02 0.17
C LEU A 112 7.34 -10.87 1.68
N MET A 113 6.28 -10.63 2.45
CA MET A 113 6.37 -10.49 3.90
C MET A 113 6.83 -11.79 4.59
N GLU A 114 6.39 -12.95 4.09
CA GLU A 114 6.86 -14.27 4.55
C GLU A 114 8.37 -14.42 4.32
N THR A 115 8.85 -14.10 3.11
CA THR A 115 10.28 -14.14 2.76
C THR A 115 11.11 -13.19 3.64
N LEU A 116 10.64 -11.96 3.84
CA LEU A 116 11.32 -10.98 4.68
C LEU A 116 11.33 -11.39 6.16
N SER A 117 10.26 -12.02 6.64
CA SER A 117 10.16 -12.48 8.03
C SER A 117 11.11 -13.64 8.37
N ALA A 118 11.57 -14.37 7.36
CA ALA A 118 12.58 -15.42 7.52
C ALA A 118 14.02 -14.86 7.63
N THR A 119 14.22 -13.57 7.34
CA THR A 119 15.53 -12.91 7.37
C THR A 119 15.66 -11.98 8.58
N GLU A 120 16.89 -11.58 8.93
CA GLU A 120 17.12 -10.53 9.93
C GLU A 120 16.93 -9.15 9.27
N PRO A 121 15.93 -8.34 9.70
CA PRO A 121 15.62 -7.09 9.01
C PRO A 121 16.48 -5.94 9.52
N HIS A 122 17.14 -5.23 8.60
CA HIS A 122 17.78 -3.94 8.84
C HIS A 122 16.95 -2.81 8.21
N TYR A 123 16.63 -1.78 8.99
CA TYR A 123 15.75 -0.70 8.55
C TYR A 123 16.52 0.61 8.30
N ILE A 124 16.43 1.13 7.07
CA ILE A 124 16.88 2.48 6.72
C ILE A 124 15.64 3.38 6.61
N ARG A 125 15.67 4.54 7.29
CA ARG A 125 14.57 5.53 7.23
C ARG A 125 14.98 6.74 6.40
N CYS A 126 14.31 6.94 5.29
CA CYS A 126 14.45 8.13 4.46
C CYS A 126 13.54 9.23 4.99
N VAL A 127 14.07 10.46 5.14
CA VAL A 127 13.31 11.64 5.57
C VAL A 127 13.36 12.67 4.45
N LYS A 128 12.20 13.19 4.05
CA LYS A 128 12.07 14.28 3.07
C LYS A 128 12.17 15.63 3.81
N PRO A 129 13.23 16.42 3.60
CA PRO A 129 13.48 17.65 4.38
C PRO A 129 12.55 18.81 3.98
N ASN A 130 12.09 18.86 2.74
CA ASN A 130 11.19 19.90 2.23
C ASN A 130 10.35 19.37 1.07
N ASN A 131 9.20 20.00 0.81
CA ASN A 131 8.33 19.61 -0.29
C ASN A 131 8.75 20.16 -1.65
N VAL A 132 9.58 21.20 -1.68
CA VAL A 132 10.08 21.87 -2.89
C VAL A 132 11.25 21.15 -3.58
N LEU A 133 11.74 20.05 -3.00
CA LEU A 133 12.84 19.22 -3.49
C LEU A 133 14.15 20.00 -3.72
N LYS A 134 14.43 21.01 -2.88
CA LYS A 134 15.66 21.83 -2.96
C LYS A 134 16.64 21.49 -1.85
N PRO A 135 17.96 21.59 -2.09
CA PRO A 135 18.96 21.46 -1.04
C PRO A 135 18.87 22.62 -0.03
N ALA A 136 19.38 22.41 1.19
CA ALA A 136 19.47 23.41 2.28
C ALA A 136 18.16 24.02 2.79
N ILE A 137 17.00 23.47 2.41
CA ILE A 137 15.69 23.87 2.95
C ILE A 137 15.19 22.78 3.89
N PHE A 138 14.93 23.14 5.15
CA PHE A 138 14.48 22.23 6.19
C PHE A 138 13.15 22.67 6.80
N GLU A 139 12.09 21.91 6.52
CA GLU A 139 10.76 22.14 7.05
C GLU A 139 10.55 21.32 8.33
N ASN A 140 10.82 21.95 9.48
CA ASN A 140 10.74 21.32 10.82
C ASN A 140 9.45 20.52 11.04
N VAL A 141 8.30 21.09 10.68
CA VAL A 141 6.99 20.47 10.92
C VAL A 141 6.84 19.16 10.14
N ASN A 142 7.25 19.15 8.87
CA ASN A 142 7.12 17.99 7.99
C ASN A 142 8.09 16.87 8.40
N VAL A 143 9.29 17.23 8.83
CA VAL A 143 10.28 16.27 9.33
C VAL A 143 9.84 15.66 10.65
N ILE A 144 9.37 16.48 11.61
CA ILE A 144 8.85 15.98 12.90
C ILE A 144 7.67 15.04 12.68
N GLN A 145 6.76 15.37 11.76
CA GLN A 145 5.63 14.50 11.44
C GLN A 145 6.09 13.15 10.87
N GLN A 146 7.05 13.16 9.94
CA GLN A 146 7.62 11.92 9.38
C GLN A 146 8.30 11.06 10.46
N LEU A 147 9.04 11.68 11.40
CA LEU A 147 9.65 10.97 12.52
C LEU A 147 8.58 10.35 13.42
N ARG A 148 7.50 11.07 13.75
CA ARG A 148 6.38 10.55 14.56
C ARG A 148 5.66 9.38 13.88
N CYS A 149 5.44 9.47 12.58
CA CYS A 149 4.81 8.41 11.80
C CYS A 149 5.70 7.17 11.67
N GLY A 150 7.03 7.35 11.50
CA GLY A 150 7.97 6.24 11.38
C GLY A 150 8.27 5.49 12.69
N VAL A 151 8.14 6.15 13.85
CA VAL A 151 8.52 5.56 15.16
C VAL A 151 7.54 4.50 15.66
N ARG A 152 6.30 4.46 15.17
CA ARG A 152 5.29 3.49 15.63
C ARG A 152 5.43 2.15 14.90
N CYS A 153 6.21 1.22 15.46
CA CYS A 153 6.17 -0.18 15.04
C CYS A 153 4.80 -0.80 15.39
N PRO A 154 4.11 -1.49 14.46
CA PRO A 154 2.89 -2.23 14.78
C PRO A 154 3.29 -3.46 15.62
N GLY A 155 3.12 -3.39 16.94
CA GLY A 155 3.38 -4.52 17.86
C GLY A 155 4.29 -4.25 19.06
N GLY A 156 4.81 -3.03 19.23
CA GLY A 156 5.57 -2.64 20.42
C GLY A 156 4.74 -1.83 21.41
N ASN A 157 4.87 -2.10 22.71
CA ASN A 157 4.40 -1.20 23.77
C ASN A 157 4.92 0.22 23.54
N GLN A 158 4.13 1.23 23.95
CA GLN A 158 4.26 2.65 23.63
C GLN A 158 5.65 3.30 23.86
N ASP A 159 6.59 2.62 24.52
CA ASP A 159 7.90 3.17 24.92
C ASP A 159 9.12 2.63 24.15
N LYS A 160 8.96 1.73 23.18
CA LYS A 160 10.10 1.29 22.34
C LYS A 160 10.21 2.15 21.08
N LEU A 161 11.04 3.20 21.14
CA LEU A 161 11.60 3.79 19.92
C LEU A 161 12.33 2.67 19.14
N CYS A 162 11.86 2.35 17.93
CA CYS A 162 12.48 1.34 17.07
C CYS A 162 13.87 1.75 16.53
N CYS A 163 14.53 2.73 17.14
CA CYS A 163 15.83 3.24 16.75
C CYS A 163 17.00 2.63 17.54
N TYR A 164 16.77 1.68 18.45
CA TYR A 164 17.86 0.99 19.14
C TYR A 164 17.64 -0.54 19.26
N PRO A 165 17.96 -1.33 18.22
CA PRO A 165 18.20 -2.75 18.38
C PRO A 165 19.71 -3.01 18.52
N THR A 166 20.35 -2.41 19.52
CA THR A 166 21.60 -2.96 20.07
C THR A 166 21.28 -3.45 21.48
N ARG A 167 21.02 -4.76 21.61
CA ARG A 167 21.30 -5.47 22.85
C ARG A 167 22.82 -5.45 23.04
N ARG A 168 23.36 -4.34 23.53
CA ARG A 168 24.71 -4.31 24.11
C ARG A 168 24.58 -3.68 25.48
N HIS A 169 25.00 -4.44 26.49
CA HIS A 169 25.19 -3.94 27.83
C HIS A 169 26.19 -2.77 27.79
N SER A 170 25.87 -1.72 28.53
CA SER A 170 26.71 -0.56 28.90
C SER A 170 26.91 0.58 27.86
N MET A 171 26.57 1.78 28.33
CA MET A 171 27.09 3.13 28.01
C MET A 171 27.30 3.53 26.55
N SER A 172 26.37 4.34 26.01
CA SER A 172 26.65 5.58 25.24
C SER A 172 25.38 6.10 24.53
N SER A 173 24.62 6.96 25.21
CA SER A 173 23.44 7.63 24.66
C SER A 173 23.81 9.05 24.23
N CYS A 174 24.28 9.26 22.99
CA CYS A 174 24.41 10.61 22.42
C CYS A 174 24.55 10.74 20.89
N CYS A 175 24.77 9.68 20.11
CA CYS A 175 25.33 9.88 18.76
C CYS A 175 24.39 10.21 17.59
N VAL A 176 23.06 10.06 17.68
CA VAL A 176 22.23 10.09 16.44
C VAL A 176 21.62 11.46 16.10
N LEU A 177 21.43 12.36 17.07
CA LEU A 177 20.96 13.73 16.77
C LEU A 177 22.06 14.66 16.22
N GLY A 178 23.34 14.32 16.39
CA GLY A 178 24.45 15.13 15.89
C GLY A 178 24.61 15.12 14.37
N PHE A 179 24.22 14.03 13.70
CA PHE A 179 24.48 13.85 12.26
C PHE A 179 23.54 14.62 11.33
N LEU A 180 22.32 14.96 11.77
CA LEU A 180 21.38 15.75 10.98
C LEU A 180 21.71 17.25 10.96
N ARG A 181 22.49 17.74 11.93
CA ARG A 181 22.86 19.16 12.04
C ARG A 181 24.15 19.53 11.30
N GLN A 182 24.89 18.54 10.79
CA GLN A 182 26.19 18.75 10.15
C GLN A 182 26.19 18.60 8.62
N LYS A 183 25.04 18.25 8.01
CA LYS A 183 24.94 17.99 6.56
C LYS A 183 23.81 18.73 5.83
N PHE A 184 23.10 19.63 6.52
CA PHE A 184 22.09 20.51 5.92
C PHE A 184 22.32 21.95 6.37
#